data_AF-A0A3N5J714-F1
#
_entry.id   AF-A0A3N5J714-F1
#
_cell.length_a   1.000
_cell.length_b   1.000
_cell.length_c   1.000
_cell.angle_alpha   90.00
_cell.angle_beta   90.00
_cell.angle_gamma   90.00
#
_symmetry.space_group_name_H-M   'P 1'
#
loop_
_entity.id
_entity.type
_entity.pdbx_description
1 polymer ?
#
loop_
_entity_poly.entity_id
_entity_poly.type
_entity_poly.pdbx_seq_one_letter_code
_entity_poly.pdbx_strand_id
1 'polypeptide(L)'
;MRMRAHGIALIMGLLLLAALSLLAVMSANGMVLQRRMAANFEDRALALENADLAAAAARAWLDSRADVEREAGCQAGCLLPPSIHAVDELPPDPEFESADWWRSAAVPTGTHPESGEPFGTAPLPAGASYWLIEELHFAPFAEATLGLATAGIGYYRLYGRGSGKQAGSVAVTESIVARPWQGEYRPADFPTPASATAFCRQFDPQLPCGTLAWRQRK
;
A
#
# COMPACT_ATOMS: atom_id res chain seq x y z
N MET A 1 54.20 32.94 -48.91
CA MET A 1 53.85 31.62 -48.29
C MET A 1 53.07 31.71 -46.97
N ARG A 2 52.77 32.91 -46.42
CA ARG A 2 52.07 33.08 -45.12
C ARG A 2 50.54 32.89 -45.11
N MET A 3 49.85 32.98 -46.25
CA MET A 3 48.38 32.88 -46.30
C MET A 3 47.81 31.47 -46.05
N ARG A 4 48.56 30.40 -46.35
CA ARG A 4 48.10 29.01 -46.12
C ARG A 4 48.07 28.62 -44.63
N ALA A 5 48.93 29.22 -43.81
CA ALA A 5 49.00 28.93 -42.37
C ALA A 5 47.80 29.50 -41.59
N HIS A 6 47.20 30.60 -42.05
CA HIS A 6 46.04 31.21 -41.39
C HIS A 6 44.75 30.40 -41.61
N GLY A 7 44.59 29.74 -42.76
CA GLY A 7 43.44 28.87 -43.02
C GLY A 7 43.44 27.60 -42.16
N ILE A 8 44.61 26.98 -41.97
CA ILE A 8 44.75 25.75 -41.16
C ILE A 8 44.47 26.03 -39.67
N ALA A 9 44.93 27.17 -39.14
CA ALA A 9 44.66 27.56 -37.76
C ALA A 9 43.16 27.75 -37.50
N LEU A 10 42.42 28.33 -38.46
CA LEU A 10 40.97 28.49 -38.39
C LEU A 10 40.22 27.14 -38.41
N ILE A 11 40.64 26.22 -39.27
CA ILE A 11 40.05 24.87 -39.35
C ILE A 11 40.30 24.10 -38.05
N MET A 12 41.52 24.14 -37.51
CA MET A 12 41.84 23.48 -36.24
C MET A 12 41.07 24.09 -35.07
N GLY A 13 40.92 25.42 -35.03
CA GLY A 13 40.09 26.10 -34.04
C GLY A 13 38.64 25.68 -34.12
N LEU A 14 38.08 25.58 -35.34
CA LEU A 14 36.71 25.14 -35.56
C LEU A 14 36.49 23.67 -35.14
N LEU A 15 37.44 22.79 -35.47
CA LEU A 15 37.39 21.37 -35.06
C LEU A 15 37.48 21.23 -33.53
N LEU A 16 38.33 21.99 -32.87
CA LEU A 16 38.41 22.01 -31.40
C LEU A 16 37.11 22.53 -30.78
N LEU A 17 36.53 23.60 -31.32
CA LEU A 17 35.26 24.14 -30.85
C LEU A 17 34.11 23.13 -31.04
N ALA A 18 34.10 22.43 -32.17
CA ALA A 18 33.13 21.38 -32.47
C ALA A 18 33.28 20.16 -31.53
N ALA A 19 34.51 19.74 -31.24
CA ALA A 19 34.77 18.66 -30.30
C ALA A 19 34.31 19.05 -28.88
N LEU A 20 34.63 20.27 -28.43
CA LEU A 20 34.21 20.77 -27.12
C LEU A 20 32.68 20.91 -27.00
N SER A 21 32.00 21.36 -28.06
CA SER A 21 30.53 21.48 -28.05
C SER A 21 29.85 20.11 -28.01
N LEU A 22 30.36 19.11 -28.74
CA LEU A 22 29.87 17.73 -28.66
C LEU A 22 30.00 17.15 -27.25
N LEU A 23 31.13 17.37 -26.57
CA LEU A 23 31.31 16.94 -25.18
C LEU A 23 30.31 17.63 -24.23
N ALA A 24 30.09 18.94 -24.41
CA ALA A 24 29.13 19.69 -23.59
C ALA A 24 27.67 19.23 -23.80
N VAL A 25 27.27 18.91 -25.03
CA VAL A 25 25.93 18.39 -25.33
C VAL A 25 25.74 16.99 -24.74
N MET A 26 26.75 16.12 -24.85
CA MET A 26 26.69 14.77 -24.27
C MET A 26 26.55 14.80 -22.75
N SER A 27 27.30 15.67 -22.06
CA SER A 27 27.18 15.81 -20.60
C SER A 27 25.80 16.36 -20.18
N ALA A 28 25.27 17.35 -20.91
CA ALA A 28 23.94 17.89 -20.68
C ALA A 28 22.83 16.84 -20.84
N ASN A 29 22.92 16.00 -21.89
CA ASN A 29 21.95 14.93 -22.11
C ASN A 29 21.99 13.85 -21.02
N GLY A 30 23.18 13.50 -20.53
CA GLY A 30 23.35 12.58 -19.40
C GLY A 30 22.68 13.08 -18.12
N MET A 31 22.87 14.37 -17.80
CA MET A 31 22.25 14.99 -16.62
C MET A 31 20.72 15.03 -16.69
N VAL A 32 20.14 15.27 -17.88
CA VAL A 32 18.68 15.25 -18.07
C VAL A 32 18.11 13.85 -17.83
N LEU A 33 18.76 12.81 -18.37
CA LEU A 33 18.32 11.43 -18.16
C LEU A 33 18.42 11.04 -16.69
N GLN A 34 19.53 11.33 -16.03
CA GLN A 34 19.73 11.07 -14.60
C GLN A 34 18.66 11.76 -13.74
N ARG A 35 18.34 13.02 -14.05
CA ARG A 35 17.29 13.77 -13.34
C ARG A 35 15.91 13.13 -13.51
N ARG A 36 15.57 12.65 -14.71
CA ARG A 36 14.30 11.95 -14.95
C ARG A 36 14.24 10.62 -14.21
N MET A 37 15.34 9.86 -14.18
CA MET A 37 15.40 8.61 -13.43
C MET A 37 15.25 8.84 -11.92
N ALA A 38 15.94 9.86 -11.38
CA ALA A 38 15.81 10.24 -9.97
C ALA A 38 14.37 10.65 -9.62
N ALA A 39 13.75 11.50 -10.45
CA ALA A 39 12.37 11.92 -10.25
C ALA A 39 11.39 10.74 -10.32
N ASN A 40 11.56 9.82 -11.27
CA ASN A 40 10.71 8.63 -11.36
C ASN A 40 10.90 7.68 -10.17
N PHE A 41 12.12 7.60 -9.63
CA PHE A 41 12.41 6.78 -8.46
C PHE A 41 11.76 7.36 -7.20
N GLU A 42 11.94 8.66 -6.93
CA GLU A 42 11.31 9.37 -5.81
C GLU A 42 9.78 9.25 -5.87
N ASP A 43 9.22 9.37 -7.07
CA ASP A 43 7.78 9.33 -7.25
C ASP A 43 7.19 7.93 -7.01
N ARG A 44 7.90 6.87 -7.44
CA ARG A 44 7.53 5.49 -7.12
C ARG A 44 7.70 5.17 -5.64
N ALA A 45 8.73 5.70 -5.00
CA ALA A 45 8.94 5.52 -3.56
C ALA A 45 7.77 6.12 -2.76
N LEU A 46 7.32 7.32 -3.13
CA LEU A 46 6.14 7.94 -2.53
C LEU A 46 4.87 7.11 -2.76
N ALA A 47 4.66 6.60 -3.97
CA ALA A 47 3.50 5.75 -4.26
C ALA A 47 3.48 4.50 -3.35
N LEU A 48 4.65 3.89 -3.11
CA LEU A 48 4.80 2.74 -2.22
C LEU A 48 4.55 3.11 -0.76
N GLU A 49 5.14 4.21 -0.27
CA GLU A 49 4.90 4.70 1.09
C GLU A 49 3.39 4.92 1.34
N ASN A 50 2.70 5.53 0.38
CA ASN A 50 1.26 5.73 0.43
C ASN A 50 0.47 4.41 0.44
N ALA A 51 0.93 3.39 -0.29
CA ALA A 51 0.33 2.06 -0.31
C ALA A 51 0.51 1.34 1.03
N ASP A 52 1.69 1.45 1.64
CA ASP A 52 1.97 0.88 2.96
C ASP A 52 1.16 1.56 4.06
N LEU A 53 1.00 2.90 3.99
CA LEU A 53 0.11 3.63 4.89
C LEU A 53 -1.34 3.14 4.80
N ALA A 54 -1.82 2.85 3.59
CA ALA A 54 -3.16 2.32 3.38
C ALA A 54 -3.31 0.89 3.93
N ALA A 55 -2.33 0.01 3.68
CA ALA A 55 -2.33 -1.33 4.24
C ALA A 55 -2.29 -1.31 5.78
N ALA A 56 -1.53 -0.39 6.38
CA ALA A 56 -1.49 -0.18 7.81
C ALA A 56 -2.84 0.30 8.37
N ALA A 57 -3.53 1.21 7.66
CA ALA A 57 -4.87 1.69 8.03
C ALA A 57 -5.90 0.55 7.98
N ALA A 58 -5.89 -0.26 6.92
CA ALA A 58 -6.73 -1.46 6.81
C ALA A 58 -6.49 -2.44 7.97
N ARG A 59 -5.22 -2.66 8.33
CA ARG A 59 -4.87 -3.53 9.46
C ARG A 59 -5.38 -2.97 10.79
N ALA A 60 -5.18 -1.67 11.03
CA ALA A 60 -5.68 -1.01 12.24
C ALA A 60 -7.20 -1.08 12.33
N TRP A 61 -7.90 -0.91 11.20
CA TRP A 61 -9.35 -1.05 11.14
C TRP A 61 -9.78 -2.48 11.50
N LEU A 62 -9.19 -3.48 10.83
CA LEU A 62 -9.46 -4.89 11.05
C LEU A 62 -9.28 -5.29 12.53
N ASP A 63 -8.20 -4.85 13.18
CA ASP A 63 -7.93 -5.16 14.59
C ASP A 63 -8.84 -4.41 15.57
N SER A 64 -9.48 -3.32 15.14
CA SER A 64 -10.41 -2.55 15.96
C SER A 64 -11.82 -3.15 16.03
N ARG A 65 -12.13 -4.13 15.18
CA ARG A 65 -13.47 -4.71 15.08
C ARG A 65 -13.86 -5.46 16.34
N ALA A 66 -15.15 -5.40 16.69
CA ALA A 66 -15.70 -6.14 17.81
C ALA A 66 -16.18 -7.51 17.34
N ASP A 67 -16.12 -8.52 18.20
CA ASP A 67 -16.53 -9.89 17.85
C ASP A 67 -18.00 -10.01 17.44
N VAL A 68 -18.85 -9.10 17.91
CA VAL A 68 -20.28 -9.06 17.56
C VAL A 68 -20.51 -8.81 16.06
N GLU A 69 -19.49 -8.31 15.36
CA GLU A 69 -19.52 -8.02 13.94
C GLU A 69 -19.14 -9.23 13.07
N ARG A 70 -19.04 -10.44 13.65
CA ARG A 70 -18.84 -11.69 12.91
C ARG A 70 -19.74 -12.77 13.48
N GLU A 71 -20.61 -13.35 12.63
CA GLU A 71 -21.51 -14.43 13.04
C GLU A 71 -20.76 -15.64 13.62
N ALA A 72 -21.19 -16.10 14.79
CA ALA A 72 -20.59 -17.23 15.49
C ALA A 72 -20.76 -18.55 14.71
N GLY A 73 -19.68 -19.32 14.57
CA GLY A 73 -19.71 -20.62 13.88
C GLY A 73 -19.82 -20.58 12.35
N CYS A 74 -19.84 -19.38 11.74
CA CYS A 74 -19.87 -19.24 10.29
C CYS A 74 -18.45 -19.30 9.69
N GLN A 75 -18.31 -20.01 8.55
CA GLN A 75 -17.02 -20.35 7.93
C GLN A 75 -16.58 -19.41 6.79
N ALA A 76 -17.51 -18.72 6.12
CA ALA A 76 -17.23 -17.75 5.06
C ALA A 76 -18.45 -16.83 4.81
N GLY A 77 -18.22 -15.56 4.44
CA GLY A 77 -19.28 -14.61 4.05
C GLY A 77 -20.20 -14.19 5.21
N CYS A 78 -19.67 -14.23 6.42
CA CYS A 78 -20.41 -14.08 7.67
C CYS A 78 -20.58 -12.60 7.98
N LEU A 79 -21.82 -12.08 7.95
CA LEU A 79 -22.23 -10.74 8.42
C LEU A 79 -21.06 -9.76 8.56
N LEU A 80 -20.40 -9.45 7.43
CA LEU A 80 -19.10 -8.79 7.45
C LEU A 80 -19.30 -7.31 7.78
N PRO A 81 -18.41 -6.69 8.58
CA PRO A 81 -18.40 -5.25 8.76
C PRO A 81 -18.31 -4.54 7.40
N PRO A 82 -18.85 -3.31 7.28
CA PRO A 82 -18.61 -2.48 6.12
C PRO A 82 -17.12 -2.43 5.77
N SER A 83 -16.82 -2.55 4.47
CA SER A 83 -15.45 -2.55 3.91
C SER A 83 -14.63 -3.84 4.10
N ILE A 84 -15.25 -4.93 4.57
CA ILE A 84 -14.71 -6.29 4.42
C ILE A 84 -15.55 -7.05 3.41
N HIS A 85 -14.92 -7.49 2.34
CA HIS A 85 -15.53 -8.21 1.23
C HIS A 85 -15.43 -9.73 1.46
N ALA A 86 -16.45 -10.47 1.02
CA ALA A 86 -16.35 -11.92 0.94
C ALA A 86 -15.48 -12.35 -0.24
N VAL A 87 -15.03 -13.61 -0.24
CA VAL A 87 -14.35 -14.22 -1.39
C VAL A 87 -15.23 -14.06 -2.64
N ASP A 88 -14.60 -13.72 -3.76
CA ASP A 88 -15.23 -13.52 -5.08
C ASP A 88 -16.13 -12.28 -5.23
N GLU A 89 -16.23 -11.40 -4.22
CA GLU A 89 -16.91 -10.11 -4.38
C GLU A 89 -16.04 -9.05 -5.06
N LEU A 90 -14.71 -9.20 -4.97
CA LEU A 90 -13.75 -8.34 -5.65
C LEU A 90 -13.37 -8.92 -7.02
N PRO A 91 -12.99 -8.07 -7.99
CA PRO A 91 -12.32 -8.53 -9.20
C PRO A 91 -11.09 -9.40 -8.85
N PRO A 92 -10.72 -10.37 -9.70
CA PRO A 92 -9.63 -11.30 -9.40
C PRO A 92 -8.27 -10.63 -9.21
N ASP A 93 -8.02 -9.52 -9.91
CA ASP A 93 -6.77 -8.76 -9.84
C ASP A 93 -7.06 -7.27 -9.58
N PRO A 94 -7.49 -6.89 -8.37
CA PRO A 94 -7.87 -5.51 -8.05
C PRO A 94 -6.67 -4.55 -8.15
N GLU A 95 -5.43 -5.06 -8.14
CA GLU A 95 -4.22 -4.26 -8.34
C GLU A 95 -4.16 -3.54 -9.70
N PHE A 96 -4.84 -4.09 -10.73
CA PHE A 96 -4.86 -3.51 -12.08
C PHE A 96 -6.08 -2.63 -12.34
N GLU A 97 -6.99 -2.54 -11.38
CA GLU A 97 -8.19 -1.74 -11.52
C GLU A 97 -7.91 -0.24 -11.57
N SER A 98 -8.81 0.48 -12.24
CA SER A 98 -8.67 1.92 -12.44
C SER A 98 -8.73 2.72 -11.13
N ALA A 99 -8.17 3.93 -11.14
CA ALA A 99 -8.30 4.84 -10.00
C ALA A 99 -9.77 5.16 -9.66
N ASP A 100 -10.66 5.13 -10.65
CA ASP A 100 -12.09 5.39 -10.50
C ASP A 100 -12.78 4.22 -9.79
N TRP A 101 -12.42 3.00 -10.16
CA TRP A 101 -12.88 1.79 -9.48
C TRP A 101 -12.44 1.79 -8.00
N TRP A 102 -11.17 2.07 -7.74
CA TRP A 102 -10.63 2.16 -6.37
C TRP A 102 -11.36 3.24 -5.55
N ARG A 103 -11.70 4.38 -6.17
CA ARG A 103 -12.50 5.44 -5.51
C ARG A 103 -13.90 4.99 -5.11
N SER A 104 -14.51 4.09 -5.88
CA SER A 104 -15.86 3.61 -5.59
C SER A 104 -15.92 2.38 -4.70
N ALA A 105 -14.91 1.49 -4.79
CA ALA A 105 -14.92 0.19 -4.14
C ALA A 105 -14.17 0.19 -2.80
N ALA A 106 -13.16 1.06 -2.66
CA ALA A 106 -12.23 1.03 -1.55
C ALA A 106 -12.40 2.20 -0.58
N VAL A 107 -11.83 2.06 0.61
CA VAL A 107 -11.88 3.10 1.64
C VAL A 107 -10.68 4.04 1.49
N PRO A 108 -10.88 5.37 1.47
CA PRO A 108 -9.78 6.31 1.50
C PRO A 108 -8.96 6.18 2.79
N THR A 109 -7.64 6.24 2.69
CA THR A 109 -6.81 6.33 3.89
C THR A 109 -7.07 7.67 4.58
N GLY A 110 -7.32 7.63 5.89
CA GLY A 110 -7.64 8.84 6.65
C GLY A 110 -9.13 9.11 6.84
N THR A 111 -10.03 8.24 6.38
CA THR A 111 -11.48 8.35 6.60
C THR A 111 -12.04 7.16 7.35
N HIS A 112 -13.07 7.39 8.17
CA HIS A 112 -13.80 6.34 8.86
C HIS A 112 -14.61 5.51 7.85
N PRO A 113 -14.46 4.17 7.82
CA PRO A 113 -15.11 3.33 6.81
C PRO A 113 -16.64 3.40 6.85
N GLU A 114 -17.22 3.53 8.03
CA GLU A 114 -18.68 3.53 8.21
C GLU A 114 -19.32 4.92 8.07
N SER A 115 -18.73 5.96 8.67
CA SER A 115 -19.31 7.31 8.62
C SER A 115 -18.82 8.15 7.44
N GLY A 116 -17.71 7.77 6.80
CA GLY A 116 -17.06 8.55 5.75
C GLY A 116 -16.32 9.79 6.24
N GLU A 117 -16.35 10.08 7.54
CA GLU A 117 -15.73 11.28 8.12
C GLU A 117 -14.20 11.17 8.16
N PRO A 118 -13.46 12.25 7.85
CA PRO A 118 -12.00 12.26 7.95
C PRO A 118 -11.54 12.18 9.42
N PHE A 119 -10.41 11.52 9.66
CA PHE A 119 -9.75 11.53 10.96
C PHE A 119 -8.95 12.83 11.15
N GLY A 120 -9.25 13.58 12.22
CA GLY A 120 -8.52 14.81 12.57
C GLY A 120 -8.78 15.99 11.61
N THR A 121 -7.99 17.05 11.75
CA THR A 121 -8.12 18.30 10.95
C THR A 121 -7.06 18.46 9.86
N ALA A 122 -6.06 17.57 9.83
CA ALA A 122 -4.99 17.60 8.83
C ALA A 122 -5.31 16.58 7.73
N PRO A 123 -5.59 17.01 6.49
CA PRO A 123 -5.82 16.07 5.42
C PRO A 123 -4.51 15.33 5.14
N LEU A 124 -4.50 14.01 5.29
CA LEU A 124 -3.75 13.19 4.34
C LEU A 124 -4.18 13.67 2.95
N PRO A 125 -3.26 13.86 1.98
CA PRO A 125 -3.65 14.31 0.66
C PRO A 125 -4.80 13.42 0.16
N ALA A 126 -5.99 14.02 0.09
CA ALA A 126 -7.23 13.28 -0.10
C ALA A 126 -7.14 12.47 -1.41
N GLY A 127 -7.34 11.15 -1.31
CA GLY A 127 -7.28 10.25 -2.46
C GLY A 127 -5.88 9.85 -2.93
N ALA A 128 -4.82 10.13 -2.16
CA ALA A 128 -3.50 9.61 -2.47
C ALA A 128 -3.41 8.09 -2.22
N SER A 129 -4.21 7.54 -1.31
CA SER A 129 -4.23 6.11 -1.06
C SER A 129 -5.58 5.56 -0.60
N TYR A 130 -5.80 4.28 -0.91
CA TYR A 130 -7.04 3.54 -0.68
C TYR A 130 -6.72 2.13 -0.19
N TRP A 131 -7.65 1.52 0.53
CA TRP A 131 -7.48 0.15 0.99
C TRP A 131 -8.75 -0.69 0.90
N LEU A 132 -8.55 -2.01 0.76
CA LEU A 132 -9.59 -3.04 0.69
C LEU A 132 -9.23 -4.18 1.64
N ILE A 133 -10.24 -4.86 2.14
CA ILE A 133 -10.10 -6.09 2.94
C ILE A 133 -11.00 -7.16 2.33
N GLU A 134 -10.44 -8.34 2.09
CA GLU A 134 -11.17 -9.53 1.66
C GLU A 134 -10.99 -10.61 2.73
N GLU A 135 -12.09 -11.22 3.20
CA GLU A 135 -12.03 -12.42 4.02
C GLU A 135 -11.77 -13.63 3.13
N LEU A 136 -10.67 -14.35 3.37
CA LEU A 136 -10.32 -15.55 2.61
C LEU A 136 -10.91 -16.81 3.23
N HIS A 137 -10.83 -16.93 4.56
CA HIS A 137 -11.19 -18.15 5.27
C HIS A 137 -11.30 -17.91 6.77
N PHE A 138 -12.14 -18.70 7.45
CA PHE A 138 -12.13 -18.83 8.89
C PHE A 138 -11.92 -20.26 9.34
N ALA A 139 -10.90 -20.43 10.19
CA ALA A 139 -10.57 -21.70 10.82
C ALA A 139 -11.12 -21.70 12.25
N PRO A 140 -12.31 -22.33 12.50
CA PRO A 140 -12.82 -22.48 13.85
C PRO A 140 -11.95 -23.45 14.64
N PHE A 141 -11.80 -23.20 15.94
CA PHE A 141 -11.30 -24.21 16.86
C PHE A 141 -12.40 -25.20 17.21
N ALA A 142 -12.05 -26.47 17.41
CA ALA A 142 -12.98 -27.44 17.98
C ALA A 142 -13.43 -26.96 19.37
N GLU A 143 -14.68 -27.28 19.75
CA GLU A 143 -15.39 -26.71 20.92
C GLU A 143 -14.47 -26.34 22.08
N ALA A 144 -14.57 -25.07 22.49
CA ALA A 144 -13.93 -24.46 23.65
C ALA A 144 -12.64 -25.17 24.05
N THR A 145 -11.57 -24.97 23.28
CA THR A 145 -10.24 -25.29 23.78
C THR A 145 -10.05 -24.44 25.04
N LEU A 146 -10.32 -25.03 26.20
CA LEU A 146 -10.40 -24.35 27.49
C LEU A 146 -9.07 -23.62 27.71
N GLY A 147 -9.12 -22.30 27.80
CA GLY A 147 -7.96 -21.43 27.99
C GLY A 147 -7.54 -20.60 26.77
N LEU A 148 -8.12 -20.82 25.58
CA LEU A 148 -7.93 -19.90 24.46
C LEU A 148 -8.91 -18.73 24.55
N ALA A 149 -8.41 -17.51 24.45
CA ALA A 149 -9.21 -16.28 24.47
C ALA A 149 -9.96 -16.00 23.15
N THR A 150 -10.22 -17.04 22.33
CA THR A 150 -10.77 -16.93 20.96
C THR A 150 -11.34 -18.28 20.50
N ALA A 151 -12.36 -18.26 19.64
CA ALA A 151 -12.99 -19.45 19.06
C ALA A 151 -12.47 -19.82 17.65
N GLY A 152 -11.57 -19.04 17.06
CA GLY A 152 -10.98 -19.36 15.76
C GLY A 152 -10.18 -18.22 15.14
N ILE A 153 -9.55 -18.50 14.00
CA ILE A 153 -8.71 -17.55 13.27
C ILE A 153 -9.35 -17.20 11.93
N GLY A 154 -9.58 -15.90 11.70
CA GLY A 154 -9.93 -15.35 10.39
C GLY A 154 -8.69 -14.99 9.61
N TYR A 155 -8.66 -15.35 8.33
CA TYR A 155 -7.61 -15.03 7.39
C TYR A 155 -8.13 -14.01 6.39
N TYR A 156 -7.39 -12.92 6.24
CA TYR A 156 -7.77 -11.78 5.42
C TYR A 156 -6.68 -11.45 4.43
N ARG A 157 -7.08 -11.00 3.24
CA ARG A 157 -6.21 -10.33 2.28
C ARG A 157 -6.48 -8.84 2.36
N LEU A 158 -5.43 -8.08 2.63
CA LEU A 158 -5.48 -6.62 2.67
C LEU A 158 -4.77 -6.09 1.45
N TYR A 159 -5.41 -5.17 0.76
CA TYR A 159 -4.80 -4.41 -0.32
C TYR A 159 -4.62 -2.95 0.11
N GLY A 160 -3.44 -2.39 -0.15
CA GLY A 160 -3.17 -0.96 -0.03
C GLY A 160 -2.76 -0.41 -1.39
N ARG A 161 -3.49 0.58 -1.90
CA ARG A 161 -3.13 1.30 -3.13
C ARG A 161 -2.64 2.68 -2.77
N GLY A 162 -1.47 3.07 -3.27
CA GLY A 162 -0.91 4.41 -3.12
C GLY A 162 -0.58 5.05 -4.47
N SER A 163 -0.66 6.37 -4.51
CA SER A 163 -0.37 7.19 -5.70
C SER A 163 0.82 8.11 -5.40
N GLY A 164 1.70 8.30 -6.39
CA GLY A 164 2.78 9.29 -6.37
C GLY A 164 2.29 10.69 -6.75
N LYS A 165 3.22 11.61 -7.00
CA LYS A 165 2.93 12.96 -7.49
C LYS A 165 2.58 12.97 -8.98
N GLN A 166 3.14 12.07 -9.77
CA GLN A 166 2.85 12.00 -11.21
C GLN A 166 1.59 11.20 -11.51
N ALA A 167 0.85 11.63 -12.53
CA ALA A 167 -0.28 10.86 -13.05
C ALA A 167 0.19 9.48 -13.52
N GLY A 168 -0.42 8.42 -12.97
CA GLY A 168 -0.08 7.03 -13.29
C GLY A 168 1.02 6.42 -12.43
N SER A 169 1.63 7.17 -11.51
CA SER A 169 2.50 6.60 -10.50
C SER A 169 1.66 5.96 -9.41
N VAL A 170 1.55 4.63 -9.47
CA VAL A 170 0.72 3.84 -8.57
C VAL A 170 1.54 2.66 -8.06
N ALA A 171 1.34 2.33 -6.80
CA ALA A 171 1.81 1.10 -6.19
C ALA A 171 0.65 0.42 -5.47
N VAL A 172 0.61 -0.90 -5.52
CA VAL A 172 -0.35 -1.71 -4.76
C VAL A 172 0.43 -2.72 -3.93
N THR A 173 0.13 -2.78 -2.64
CA THR A 173 0.66 -3.78 -1.71
C THR A 173 -0.44 -4.74 -1.31
N GLU A 174 -0.06 -5.99 -1.13
CA GLU A 174 -0.97 -7.06 -0.74
C GLU A 174 -0.37 -7.77 0.48
N SER A 175 -1.18 -8.01 1.50
CA SER A 175 -0.77 -8.78 2.67
C SER A 175 -1.84 -9.78 3.10
N ILE A 176 -1.38 -10.94 3.57
CA ILE A 176 -2.22 -11.94 4.22
C ILE A 176 -2.07 -11.78 5.72
N VAL A 177 -3.19 -11.67 6.41
CA VAL A 177 -3.26 -11.35 7.82
C VAL A 177 -4.16 -12.34 8.54
N ALA A 178 -3.68 -12.86 9.68
CA ALA A 178 -4.48 -13.63 10.60
C ALA A 178 -5.00 -12.75 11.75
N ARG A 179 -6.26 -12.94 12.12
CA ARG A 179 -6.90 -12.27 13.24
C ARG A 179 -7.72 -13.29 14.04
N PRO A 180 -7.43 -13.47 15.34
CA PRO A 180 -8.31 -14.22 16.24
C PRO A 180 -9.69 -13.56 16.38
N TRP A 181 -10.75 -14.36 16.46
CA TRP A 181 -12.14 -13.90 16.64
C TRP A 181 -12.86 -14.66 17.75
N GLN A 182 -13.99 -14.12 18.20
CA GLN A 182 -14.97 -14.74 19.09
C GLN A 182 -14.37 -15.18 20.43
N GLY A 183 -13.90 -14.24 21.25
CA GLY A 183 -13.45 -14.52 22.61
C GLY A 183 -13.24 -13.28 23.48
N GLU A 184 -12.60 -13.45 24.64
CA GLU A 184 -12.41 -12.38 25.62
C GLU A 184 -11.09 -11.63 25.38
N TYR A 185 -11.11 -10.62 24.51
CA TYR A 185 -9.96 -9.74 24.26
C TYR A 185 -10.42 -8.29 24.07
N ARG A 186 -9.48 -7.33 24.19
CA ARG A 186 -9.76 -5.91 23.92
C ARG A 186 -9.48 -5.61 22.44
N PRO A 187 -10.47 -5.12 21.65
CA PRO A 187 -10.21 -4.62 20.30
C PRO A 187 -9.21 -3.47 20.31
N ALA A 188 -8.49 -3.33 19.20
CA ALA A 188 -7.50 -2.28 19.05
C ALA A 188 -8.16 -0.89 18.94
N ASP A 189 -7.50 0.15 19.46
CA ASP A 189 -7.97 1.53 19.23
C ASP A 189 -7.68 1.92 17.77
N PHE A 190 -8.64 2.60 17.13
CA PHE A 190 -8.57 3.07 15.74
C PHE A 190 -8.70 4.60 15.69
N PRO A 191 -7.94 5.33 14.84
CA PRO A 191 -7.14 4.87 13.70
C PRO A 191 -5.64 4.63 13.99
N THR A 192 -5.22 4.47 15.24
CA THR A 192 -3.79 4.44 15.60
C THR A 192 -3.09 3.13 15.15
N PRO A 193 -2.16 3.13 14.18
CA PRO A 193 -1.51 1.91 13.69
C PRO A 193 -0.59 1.22 14.72
N ALA A 194 -0.16 1.94 15.76
CA ALA A 194 0.59 1.37 16.89
C ALA A 194 -0.23 0.31 17.67
N SER A 195 -1.55 0.25 17.47
CA SER A 195 -2.44 -0.69 18.16
C SER A 195 -2.41 -2.11 17.59
N ALA A 196 -1.98 -2.32 16.34
CA ALA A 196 -1.99 -3.64 15.69
C ALA A 196 -1.02 -4.65 16.34
N THR A 197 0.18 -4.19 16.74
CA THR A 197 1.12 -5.05 17.49
C THR A 197 0.66 -5.29 18.92
N ALA A 198 -0.02 -4.32 19.53
CA ALA A 198 -0.59 -4.46 20.87
C ALA A 198 -1.75 -5.46 20.90
N PHE A 199 -2.56 -5.49 19.83
CA PHE A 199 -3.66 -6.43 19.67
C PHE A 199 -3.19 -7.88 19.77
N CYS A 200 -2.20 -8.27 18.95
CA CYS A 200 -1.73 -9.66 18.91
C CYS A 200 -1.01 -10.12 20.18
N ARG A 201 -0.50 -9.21 21.02
CA ARG A 201 0.15 -9.56 22.30
C ARG A 201 -0.82 -10.11 23.35
N GLN A 202 -2.13 -10.00 23.13
CA GLN A 202 -3.15 -10.53 24.03
C GLN A 202 -3.36 -12.05 23.88
N PHE A 203 -2.86 -12.64 22.79
CA PHE A 203 -3.07 -14.05 22.47
C PHE A 203 -1.81 -14.89 22.72
N ASP A 204 -1.99 -16.21 22.80
CA ASP A 204 -0.88 -17.16 22.84
C ASP A 204 0.04 -16.94 21.63
N PRO A 205 1.37 -16.80 21.80
CA PRO A 205 2.32 -16.63 20.70
C PRO A 205 2.31 -17.74 19.64
N GLN A 206 1.77 -18.92 19.96
CA GLN A 206 1.60 -20.02 19.00
C GLN A 206 0.38 -19.84 18.10
N LEU A 207 -0.56 -18.95 18.45
CA LEU A 207 -1.72 -18.66 17.61
C LEU A 207 -1.35 -17.70 16.47
N PRO A 208 -1.79 -17.97 15.23
CA PRO A 208 -1.62 -17.03 14.12
C PRO A 208 -2.32 -15.69 14.42
N CYS A 209 -1.53 -14.62 14.50
CA CYS A 209 -2.03 -13.25 14.60
C CYS A 209 -1.06 -12.30 13.92
N GLY A 210 -1.58 -11.36 13.13
CA GLY A 210 -0.79 -10.38 12.40
C GLY A 210 -0.49 -10.80 10.96
N THR A 211 0.49 -10.14 10.35
CA THR A 211 0.87 -10.37 8.95
C THR A 211 1.61 -11.69 8.80
N LEU A 212 1.05 -12.60 8.00
CA LEU A 212 1.62 -13.90 7.68
C LEU A 212 2.46 -13.87 6.39
N ALA A 213 2.03 -13.07 5.42
CA ALA A 213 2.72 -12.88 4.16
C ALA A 213 2.49 -11.47 3.62
N TRP A 214 3.45 -10.95 2.85
CA TRP A 214 3.36 -9.65 2.20
C TRP A 214 4.03 -9.71 0.82
N ARG A 215 3.46 -9.00 -0.15
CA ARG A 215 4.09 -8.76 -1.45
C ARG A 215 3.72 -7.38 -2.01
N GLN A 216 4.64 -6.82 -2.77
CA GLN A 216 4.38 -5.66 -3.61
C GLN A 216 3.93 -6.12 -5.00
N ARG A 217 2.82 -5.59 -5.50
CA ARG A 217 2.37 -5.77 -6.87
C ARG A 217 2.90 -4.63 -7.75
N LYS A 218 3.35 -4.97 -8.95
CA LYS A 218 3.95 -4.04 -9.92
C LYS A 218 2.94 -3.60 -10.96
#